data_AF-D3HRS0-F1
#
_entry.id   AF-D3HRS0-F1
#
_cell.length_a   1.000
_cell.length_b   1.000
_cell.length_c   1.000
_cell.angle_alpha   90.00
_cell.angle_beta   90.00
_cell.angle_gamma   90.00
#
_symmetry.space_group_name_H-M   'P 1'
#
loop_
_entity.id
_entity.type
_entity.pdbx_description
1 polymer ?
#
loop_
_entity_poly.entity_id
_entity_poly.type
_entity_poly.pdbx_seq_one_letter_code
_entity_poly.pdbx_strand_id
1 'polypeptide(L)'
;MSVKADFQGGLDLNFFAKREFEPTEGVALSKQAPIIARNAARFLMMGWTDSWTQFLTPTVLHAVFVKRDHELLRELRLAFQQGFFEIFEQLKEKELTEEQKEQVQLYLSNCLTLLPYGDLTPYESIKIPQHIEGKWEMVEYQITPIELTEASGWRRFFIQDKDRVFAYGLEPLFQKRAESHLIFMGTTYPAGQGFVPQINTDSKGFETVGKSLYRTGRARIQEWLSRQENSIHVCGVSLGGSLSLLLAIDQGNYKLSRVDALNPAGLHDAWSKSRYDNWDSLNDKPRVVVQKQGDDPVSAFGIWKTDWDIFHVIPPQDKRGPISFCDHFLNYAGFADTQFEYIKAEQDNSKRLARNFWLYSLGRGLIYYCFLTPYTYLVRPLINLVSHNWLLSAHIATFCIAAGLTIAGIIPGIVFLGVAGGLLASSLICSTLTFMKKDSKESTTKNQYVEKGLAELHDPSLPRNPSLDIYNEDNAVEVDFTYQQIHTYYQLMRTLKNKNFIPCEEKESKHVKGITKKALLENSQNPKYADVVISFKVTKAKAAHMQHTLSFVQKLGSDNEQLKSIVEKSYSSYRIGKYA
;
A
#
# COMPACT_ATOMS: atom_id res chain seq x y z
N MET A 1 -9.78 -8.05 24.15
CA MET A 1 -9.19 -7.71 25.47
C MET A 1 -7.74 -7.32 25.24
N SER A 2 -7.16 -6.44 26.06
CA SER A 2 -5.72 -6.13 26.03
C SER A 2 -4.98 -7.19 26.86
N VAL A 3 -3.99 -7.84 26.28
CA VAL A 3 -3.13 -8.80 26.97
C VAL A 3 -1.98 -8.01 27.59
N LYS A 4 -2.15 -7.56 28.84
CA LYS A 4 -1.09 -6.86 29.61
C LYS A 4 -0.27 -7.86 30.42
N ALA A 5 0.18 -8.91 29.78
CA ALA A 5 0.93 -9.99 30.41
C ALA A 5 1.96 -10.55 29.42
N ASP A 6 3.05 -11.05 29.98
CA ASP A 6 4.04 -11.79 29.23
C ASP A 6 3.43 -13.14 28.80
N PHE A 7 3.73 -13.58 27.58
CA PHE A 7 3.30 -14.89 27.12
C PHE A 7 4.31 -15.48 26.12
N GLN A 8 4.20 -16.79 25.90
CA GLN A 8 4.93 -17.51 24.86
C GLN A 8 3.90 -17.96 23.82
N GLY A 9 4.22 -17.84 22.53
CA GLY A 9 3.24 -18.03 21.44
C GLY A 9 2.52 -19.38 21.49
N GLY A 10 3.28 -20.48 21.50
CA GLY A 10 2.72 -21.83 21.59
C GLY A 10 2.18 -22.41 20.27
N LEU A 11 2.20 -21.67 19.16
CA LEU A 11 1.93 -22.18 17.81
C LEU A 11 3.15 -22.03 16.90
N ASP A 12 3.42 -23.04 16.07
CA ASP A 12 4.38 -22.97 14.97
C ASP A 12 3.62 -22.75 13.65
N LEU A 13 3.48 -21.48 13.26
CA LEU A 13 2.75 -21.02 12.09
C LEU A 13 3.69 -20.97 10.89
N ASN A 14 3.54 -21.92 9.98
CA ASN A 14 4.39 -22.03 8.81
C ASN A 14 3.71 -21.37 7.59
N PHE A 15 4.35 -20.37 6.98
CA PHE A 15 3.81 -19.71 5.78
C PHE A 15 3.89 -20.57 4.52
N PHE A 16 4.70 -21.63 4.53
CA PHE A 16 4.75 -22.67 3.51
C PHE A 16 4.98 -24.02 4.18
N ALA A 17 4.55 -25.10 3.54
CA ALA A 17 4.75 -26.46 4.04
C ALA A 17 6.24 -26.83 4.28
N LYS A 18 7.18 -26.16 3.59
CA LYS A 18 8.63 -26.38 3.73
C LYS A 18 9.35 -25.07 3.97
N ARG A 19 10.31 -25.09 4.91
CA ARG A 19 11.15 -23.94 5.28
C ARG A 19 12.32 -23.75 4.33
N GLU A 20 12.81 -24.83 3.73
CA GLU A 20 13.95 -24.81 2.82
C GLU A 20 13.64 -24.00 1.58
N PHE A 21 14.67 -23.31 1.07
CA PHE A 21 14.56 -22.60 -0.18
C PHE A 21 14.50 -23.56 -1.37
N GLU A 22 13.65 -23.21 -2.32
CA GLU A 22 13.59 -23.90 -3.60
C GLU A 22 14.80 -23.49 -4.46
N PRO A 23 15.53 -24.43 -5.08
CA PRO A 23 16.70 -24.13 -5.88
C PRO A 23 16.32 -23.45 -7.19
N THR A 24 17.15 -22.49 -7.62
CA THR A 24 17.05 -21.84 -8.94
C THR A 24 18.06 -22.39 -9.95
N GLU A 25 19.02 -23.20 -9.50
CA GLU A 25 20.04 -23.82 -10.35
C GLU A 25 19.40 -24.75 -11.38
N GLY A 26 19.82 -24.64 -12.64
CA GLY A 26 19.25 -25.41 -13.76
C GLY A 26 17.85 -24.98 -14.21
N VAL A 27 17.23 -23.98 -13.56
CA VAL A 27 15.92 -23.45 -13.95
C VAL A 27 16.09 -22.30 -14.96
N ALA A 28 15.37 -22.35 -16.08
CA ALA A 28 15.36 -21.28 -17.07
C ALA A 28 14.93 -19.94 -16.43
N LEU A 29 15.57 -18.82 -16.80
CA LEU A 29 15.33 -17.48 -16.22
C LEU A 29 13.85 -17.09 -16.19
N SER A 30 13.09 -17.39 -17.26
CA SER A 30 11.66 -17.11 -17.36
C SER A 30 10.78 -17.88 -16.37
N LYS A 31 11.33 -18.89 -15.67
CA LYS A 31 10.64 -19.70 -14.66
C LYS A 31 11.18 -19.47 -13.24
N GLN A 32 12.14 -18.56 -13.06
CA GLN A 32 12.75 -18.31 -11.76
C GLN A 32 11.92 -17.37 -10.88
N ALA A 33 11.17 -16.42 -11.45
CA ALA A 33 10.40 -15.44 -10.69
C ALA A 33 9.46 -16.06 -9.63
N PRO A 34 8.69 -17.13 -9.93
CA PRO A 34 7.85 -17.80 -8.92
C PRO A 34 8.66 -18.39 -7.76
N ILE A 35 9.83 -18.97 -8.05
CA ILE A 35 10.72 -19.58 -7.06
C ILE A 35 11.30 -18.50 -6.14
N ILE A 36 11.80 -17.41 -6.73
CA ILE A 36 12.37 -16.28 -6.00
C ILE A 36 11.30 -15.65 -5.10
N ALA A 37 10.08 -15.43 -5.62
CA ALA A 37 8.98 -14.88 -4.85
C ALA A 37 8.60 -15.73 -3.62
N ARG A 38 8.50 -17.06 -3.78
CA ARG A 38 8.24 -17.97 -2.65
C ARG A 38 9.39 -17.97 -1.65
N ASN A 39 10.64 -17.99 -2.10
CA ASN A 39 11.80 -17.92 -1.20
C ASN A 39 11.87 -16.57 -0.45
N ALA A 40 11.50 -15.45 -1.09
CA ALA A 40 11.38 -14.16 -0.42
C ALA A 40 10.35 -14.21 0.72
N ALA A 41 9.16 -14.77 0.44
CA ALA A 41 8.11 -14.94 1.43
C ALA A 41 8.52 -15.91 2.55
N ARG A 42 9.22 -17.03 2.25
CA ARG A 42 9.80 -17.92 3.27
C ARG A 42 10.76 -17.19 4.17
N PHE A 43 11.70 -16.44 3.58
CA PHE A 43 12.68 -15.68 4.34
C PHE A 43 12.01 -14.69 5.30
N LEU A 44 11.02 -13.93 4.82
CA LEU A 44 10.33 -12.92 5.62
C LEU A 44 9.43 -13.53 6.70
N MET A 45 8.73 -14.63 6.40
CA MET A 45 7.65 -15.17 7.26
C MET A 45 8.07 -16.35 8.13
N MET A 46 9.12 -17.08 7.75
CA MET A 46 9.55 -18.32 8.41
C MET A 46 10.93 -18.18 9.07
N GLY A 47 11.43 -16.95 9.16
CA GLY A 47 12.63 -16.59 9.90
C GLY A 47 13.94 -16.87 9.16
N TRP A 48 15.03 -16.70 9.90
CA TRP A 48 16.36 -16.89 9.36
C TRP A 48 16.67 -18.35 9.05
N THR A 49 17.50 -18.57 8.02
CA THR A 49 18.02 -19.87 7.60
C THR A 49 19.48 -19.71 7.17
N ASP A 50 20.33 -20.69 7.44
CA ASP A 50 21.73 -20.71 7.00
C ASP A 50 21.86 -20.61 5.47
N SER A 51 20.82 -21.00 4.73
CA SER A 51 20.76 -20.92 3.28
C SER A 51 20.35 -19.54 2.73
N TRP A 52 20.24 -18.49 3.56
CA TRP A 52 19.75 -17.18 3.14
C TRP A 52 20.53 -16.56 1.97
N THR A 53 21.84 -16.84 1.87
CA THR A 53 22.70 -16.33 0.79
C THR A 53 22.26 -16.80 -0.59
N GLN A 54 21.57 -17.94 -0.68
CA GLN A 54 20.98 -18.44 -1.93
C GLN A 54 19.92 -17.49 -2.50
N PHE A 55 19.37 -16.60 -1.67
CA PHE A 55 18.43 -15.57 -2.10
C PHE A 55 19.12 -14.36 -2.77
N LEU A 56 20.42 -14.15 -2.54
CA LEU A 56 21.19 -13.03 -3.09
C LEU A 56 21.62 -13.26 -4.54
N THR A 57 20.64 -13.41 -5.44
CA THR A 57 20.91 -13.57 -6.87
C THR A 57 21.07 -12.23 -7.58
N PRO A 58 21.79 -12.16 -8.72
CA PRO A 58 21.88 -10.93 -9.53
C PRO A 58 20.51 -10.36 -9.92
N THR A 59 19.53 -11.23 -10.20
CA THR A 59 18.15 -10.84 -10.51
C THR A 59 17.50 -10.10 -9.33
N VAL A 60 17.64 -10.64 -8.11
CA VAL A 60 17.11 -10.01 -6.89
C VAL A 60 17.82 -8.69 -6.61
N LEU A 61 19.15 -8.65 -6.69
CA LEU A 61 19.92 -7.41 -6.49
C LEU A 61 19.53 -6.34 -7.50
N HIS A 62 19.37 -6.69 -8.77
CA HIS A 62 18.90 -5.76 -9.80
C HIS A 62 17.47 -5.27 -9.52
N ALA A 63 16.56 -6.16 -9.11
CA ALA A 63 15.17 -5.83 -8.77
C ALA A 63 15.08 -4.85 -7.58
N VAL A 64 15.99 -4.97 -6.61
CA VAL A 64 16.03 -4.17 -5.37
C VAL A 64 16.76 -2.83 -5.57
N PHE A 65 17.89 -2.82 -6.28
CA PHE A 65 18.77 -1.65 -6.34
C PHE A 65 18.70 -0.85 -7.64
N VAL A 66 18.29 -1.48 -8.75
CA VAL A 66 18.40 -0.88 -10.08
C VAL A 66 17.03 -0.60 -10.68
N LYS A 67 16.22 -1.64 -10.90
CA LYS A 67 14.95 -1.51 -11.59
C LYS A 67 13.94 -2.53 -11.10
N ARG A 68 12.76 -2.02 -10.79
CA ARG A 68 11.57 -2.78 -10.42
C ARG A 68 11.22 -3.87 -11.45
N ASP A 69 10.93 -5.07 -10.97
CA ASP A 69 10.54 -6.22 -11.78
C ASP A 69 9.06 -6.57 -11.53
N HIS A 70 8.19 -6.23 -12.48
CA HIS A 70 6.75 -6.46 -12.35
C HIS A 70 6.37 -7.94 -12.36
N GLU A 71 7.17 -8.82 -12.99
CA GLU A 71 6.90 -10.25 -12.99
C GLU A 71 7.21 -10.84 -11.61
N LEU A 72 8.36 -10.48 -11.03
CA LEU A 72 8.69 -10.90 -9.67
C LEU A 72 7.65 -10.44 -8.65
N LEU A 73 7.15 -9.21 -8.78
CA LEU A 73 6.13 -8.65 -7.89
C LEU A 73 4.75 -9.32 -8.09
N ARG A 74 4.38 -9.64 -9.33
CA ARG A 74 3.20 -10.48 -9.62
C ARG A 74 3.31 -11.81 -8.86
N GLU A 75 4.42 -12.51 -8.99
CA GLU A 75 4.64 -13.79 -8.32
C GLU A 75 4.70 -13.65 -6.80
N LEU A 76 5.20 -12.52 -6.27
CA LEU A 76 5.18 -12.25 -4.84
C LEU A 76 3.76 -12.18 -4.28
N ARG A 77 2.82 -11.52 -4.98
CA ARG A 77 1.40 -11.52 -4.57
C ARG A 77 0.80 -12.93 -4.53
N LEU A 78 1.15 -13.77 -5.51
CA LEU A 78 0.71 -15.16 -5.53
C LEU A 78 1.33 -15.97 -4.38
N ALA A 79 2.60 -15.76 -4.06
CA ALA A 79 3.28 -16.40 -2.93
C ALA A 79 2.63 -16.02 -1.59
N PHE A 80 2.24 -14.75 -1.41
CA PHE A 80 1.44 -14.33 -0.24
C PHE A 80 0.08 -15.04 -0.19
N GLN A 81 -0.63 -15.13 -1.32
CA GLN A 81 -1.90 -15.87 -1.36
C GLN A 81 -1.73 -17.33 -0.94
N GLN A 82 -0.67 -18.00 -1.44
CA GLN A 82 -0.35 -19.38 -1.07
C GLN A 82 -0.09 -19.52 0.43
N GLY A 83 0.67 -18.60 1.01
CA GLY A 83 0.93 -18.66 2.44
C GLY A 83 -0.28 -18.35 3.32
N PHE A 84 -1.18 -17.44 2.90
CA PHE A 84 -2.45 -17.26 3.59
C PHE A 84 -3.32 -18.53 3.57
N PHE A 85 -3.31 -19.29 2.47
CA PHE A 85 -3.98 -20.60 2.43
C PHE A 85 -3.33 -21.60 3.39
N GLU A 86 -2.00 -21.68 3.42
CA GLU A 86 -1.28 -22.59 4.33
C GLU A 86 -1.59 -22.28 5.80
N ILE A 87 -1.64 -20.99 6.16
CA ILE A 87 -2.02 -20.56 7.51
C ILE A 87 -3.47 -20.90 7.83
N PHE A 88 -4.39 -20.69 6.89
CA PHE A 88 -5.79 -21.08 7.07
C PHE A 88 -5.94 -22.58 7.35
N GLU A 89 -5.28 -23.43 6.56
CA GLU A 89 -5.33 -24.88 6.72
C GLU A 89 -4.79 -25.32 8.09
N GLN A 90 -3.78 -24.62 8.63
CA GLN A 90 -3.28 -24.86 9.99
C GLN A 90 -4.22 -24.43 11.11
N LEU A 91 -5.19 -23.54 10.84
CA LEU A 91 -6.03 -22.90 11.85
C LEU A 91 -7.50 -23.36 11.82
N LYS A 92 -8.03 -23.78 10.66
CA LYS A 92 -9.48 -23.94 10.40
C LYS A 92 -10.23 -24.87 11.36
N GLU A 93 -9.56 -25.82 11.97
CA GLU A 93 -10.14 -26.82 12.89
C GLU A 93 -9.62 -26.69 14.33
N LYS A 94 -8.83 -25.66 14.64
CA LYS A 94 -8.20 -25.50 15.96
C LYS A 94 -9.03 -24.61 16.88
N GLU A 95 -9.22 -25.07 18.11
CA GLU A 95 -9.58 -24.22 19.24
C GLU A 95 -8.30 -23.65 19.85
N LEU A 96 -8.20 -22.33 19.89
CA LEU A 96 -7.01 -21.61 20.33
C LEU A 96 -7.22 -21.00 21.71
N THR A 97 -6.18 -20.99 22.55
CA THR A 97 -6.17 -20.18 23.77
C THR A 97 -6.12 -18.68 23.44
N GLU A 98 -6.33 -17.81 24.42
CA GLU A 98 -6.28 -16.36 24.17
C GLU A 98 -4.88 -15.89 23.76
N GLU A 99 -3.82 -16.46 24.34
CA GLU A 99 -2.43 -16.19 23.97
C GLU A 99 -2.13 -16.64 22.53
N GLN A 100 -2.63 -17.82 22.14
CA GLN A 100 -2.50 -18.34 20.78
C GLN A 100 -3.29 -17.49 19.77
N LYS A 101 -4.48 -17.00 20.12
CA LYS A 101 -5.23 -16.05 19.29
C LYS A 101 -4.48 -14.74 19.12
N GLU A 102 -3.88 -14.22 20.19
CA GLU A 102 -3.05 -13.01 20.12
C GLU A 102 -1.81 -13.25 19.25
N GLN A 103 -1.12 -14.38 19.39
CA GLN A 103 0.00 -14.76 18.54
C GLN A 103 -0.40 -14.80 17.05
N VAL A 104 -1.52 -15.46 16.72
CA VAL A 104 -2.02 -15.52 15.34
C VAL A 104 -2.34 -14.13 14.82
N GLN A 105 -2.98 -13.28 15.62
CA GLN A 105 -3.27 -11.90 15.23
C GLN A 105 -1.98 -11.12 14.93
N LEU A 106 -0.98 -11.16 15.80
CA LEU A 106 0.30 -10.49 15.60
C LEU A 106 1.00 -11.00 14.32
N TYR A 107 1.00 -12.32 14.12
CA TYR A 107 1.61 -12.94 12.94
C TYR A 107 0.91 -12.55 11.64
N LEU A 108 -0.43 -12.61 11.59
CA LEU A 108 -1.22 -12.19 10.43
C LEU A 108 -1.07 -10.70 10.15
N SER A 109 -1.08 -9.85 11.17
CA SER A 109 -0.80 -8.42 11.03
C SER A 109 0.57 -8.21 10.39
N ASN A 110 1.61 -8.91 10.86
CA ASN A 110 2.96 -8.83 10.28
C ASN A 110 2.99 -9.29 8.80
N CYS A 111 2.30 -10.38 8.45
CA CYS A 111 2.13 -10.80 7.05
C CYS A 111 1.51 -9.68 6.21
N LEU A 112 0.44 -9.06 6.70
CA LEU A 112 -0.25 -7.97 6.01
C LEU A 112 0.65 -6.75 5.84
N THR A 113 1.48 -6.40 6.82
CA THR A 113 2.40 -5.25 6.71
C THR A 113 3.42 -5.38 5.57
N LEU A 114 3.78 -6.61 5.21
CA LEU A 114 4.78 -6.92 4.19
C LEU A 114 4.16 -7.22 2.80
N LEU A 115 2.86 -7.46 2.74
CA LEU A 115 2.12 -7.69 1.50
C LEU A 115 2.23 -6.54 0.47
N PRO A 116 2.17 -5.24 0.85
CA PRO A 116 2.33 -4.12 -0.08
C PRO A 116 3.61 -4.11 -0.91
N TYR A 117 4.67 -4.77 -0.45
CA TYR A 117 5.94 -4.86 -1.19
C TYR A 117 5.79 -5.65 -2.52
N GLY A 118 4.68 -6.38 -2.72
CA GLY A 118 4.31 -7.03 -3.98
C GLY A 118 3.56 -6.14 -5.00
N ASP A 119 3.44 -4.84 -4.78
CA ASP A 119 2.58 -3.93 -5.57
C ASP A 119 1.16 -4.44 -5.70
N LEU A 120 0.41 -4.35 -4.60
CA LEU A 120 -1.00 -4.67 -4.64
C LEU A 120 -1.71 -3.86 -5.72
N THR A 121 -2.43 -4.58 -6.59
CA THR A 121 -3.14 -4.00 -7.74
C THR A 121 -4.65 -4.02 -7.48
N PRO A 122 -5.39 -2.95 -7.85
CA PRO A 122 -6.85 -2.90 -7.70
C PRO A 122 -7.59 -3.85 -8.63
N TYR A 123 -6.87 -4.56 -9.49
CA TYR A 123 -7.42 -5.50 -10.47
C TYR A 123 -7.25 -6.96 -10.07
N GLU A 124 -6.70 -7.21 -8.89
CA GLU A 124 -6.66 -8.52 -8.24
C GLU A 124 -7.44 -8.48 -6.93
N SER A 125 -7.79 -9.66 -6.45
CA SER A 125 -8.34 -9.91 -5.12
C SER A 125 -7.37 -10.78 -4.34
N ILE A 126 -7.37 -10.64 -3.02
CA ILE A 126 -6.58 -11.49 -2.14
C ILE A 126 -7.46 -12.08 -1.04
N LYS A 127 -7.24 -13.35 -0.72
CA LYS A 127 -7.93 -14.03 0.37
C LYS A 127 -7.03 -14.11 1.59
N ILE A 128 -7.55 -13.67 2.74
CA ILE A 128 -6.83 -13.61 4.01
C ILE A 128 -7.66 -14.38 5.07
N PRO A 129 -7.04 -15.24 5.90
CA PRO A 129 -7.74 -15.92 6.98
C PRO A 129 -8.17 -14.93 8.06
N GLN A 130 -9.43 -15.01 8.49
CA GLN A 130 -9.96 -14.25 9.61
C GLN A 130 -10.83 -15.14 10.49
N HIS A 131 -10.78 -14.91 11.81
CA HIS A 131 -11.69 -15.55 12.76
C HIS A 131 -12.96 -14.71 12.90
N ILE A 132 -14.07 -15.21 12.37
CA ILE A 132 -15.37 -14.54 12.33
C ILE A 132 -16.38 -15.43 13.06
N GLU A 133 -17.01 -14.89 14.10
CA GLU A 133 -18.09 -15.56 14.84
C GLU A 133 -17.77 -16.99 15.30
N GLY A 134 -16.53 -17.19 15.78
CA GLY A 134 -16.09 -18.49 16.30
C GLY A 134 -15.49 -19.42 15.25
N LYS A 135 -15.47 -19.05 13.97
CA LYS A 135 -14.93 -19.88 12.88
C LYS A 135 -13.87 -19.15 12.07
N TRP A 136 -12.89 -19.89 11.57
CA TRP A 136 -11.95 -19.38 10.59
C TRP A 136 -12.58 -19.39 9.20
N GLU A 137 -12.47 -18.28 8.49
CA GLU A 137 -12.91 -18.14 7.10
C GLU A 137 -11.81 -17.50 6.25
N MET A 138 -11.71 -17.93 4.98
CA MET A 138 -10.90 -17.23 3.97
C MET A 138 -11.72 -16.08 3.39
N VAL A 139 -11.52 -14.88 3.93
CA VAL A 139 -12.21 -13.68 3.48
C VAL A 139 -11.55 -13.16 2.22
N GLU A 140 -12.35 -12.90 1.19
CA GLU A 140 -11.85 -12.37 -0.09
C GLU A 140 -11.98 -10.85 -0.14
N TYR A 141 -10.87 -10.16 -0.40
CA TYR A 141 -10.77 -8.71 -0.34
C TYR A 141 -10.56 -8.09 -1.72
N GLN A 142 -11.26 -6.98 -1.96
CA GLN A 142 -10.92 -6.04 -3.01
C GLN A 142 -9.84 -5.08 -2.52
N ILE A 143 -8.86 -4.82 -3.39
CA ILE A 143 -7.74 -3.91 -3.13
C ILE A 143 -8.09 -2.50 -3.62
N THR A 144 -7.87 -1.50 -2.77
CA THR A 144 -7.97 -0.07 -3.10
C THR A 144 -6.67 0.65 -2.74
N PRO A 145 -5.84 1.03 -3.72
CA PRO A 145 -4.70 1.91 -3.49
C PRO A 145 -5.15 3.31 -3.06
N ILE A 146 -4.52 3.85 -2.01
CA ILE A 146 -4.80 5.16 -1.44
C ILE A 146 -3.52 5.99 -1.49
N GLU A 147 -3.47 6.97 -2.40
CA GLU A 147 -2.27 7.78 -2.58
C GLU A 147 -2.00 8.70 -1.37
N LEU A 148 -0.77 8.67 -0.86
CA LEU A 148 -0.32 9.48 0.28
C LEU A 148 0.42 10.75 -0.16
N THR A 149 0.89 10.79 -1.40
CA THR A 149 1.58 11.94 -2.00
C THR A 149 0.60 12.89 -2.70
N GLU A 150 0.98 14.15 -2.86
CA GLU A 150 0.21 15.14 -3.63
C GLU A 150 0.86 15.33 -4.98
N ALA A 151 0.27 14.73 -6.01
CA ALA A 151 0.70 14.88 -7.40
C ALA A 151 0.05 16.08 -8.11
N SER A 152 -0.68 16.93 -7.39
CA SER A 152 -1.39 18.11 -7.92
C SER A 152 -0.68 19.43 -7.60
N GLY A 153 -1.00 20.46 -8.39
CA GLY A 153 -0.50 21.82 -8.19
C GLY A 153 1.03 21.92 -8.32
N TRP A 154 1.64 22.82 -7.54
CA TRP A 154 3.08 23.08 -7.58
C TRP A 154 3.93 21.91 -7.08
N ARG A 155 3.38 20.97 -6.31
CA ARG A 155 4.13 19.80 -5.83
C ARG A 155 4.45 18.80 -6.94
N ARG A 156 3.71 18.82 -8.05
CA ARG A 156 3.99 18.02 -9.25
C ARG A 156 5.38 18.29 -9.85
N PHE A 157 5.97 19.46 -9.58
CA PHE A 157 7.34 19.76 -10.01
C PHE A 157 8.40 18.92 -9.26
N PHE A 158 8.08 18.44 -8.07
CA PHE A 158 9.00 17.69 -7.20
C PHE A 158 8.65 16.21 -7.05
N ILE A 159 7.41 15.84 -7.35
CA ILE A 159 6.88 14.48 -7.26
C ILE A 159 6.63 13.96 -8.67
N GLN A 160 7.48 13.01 -9.11
CA GLN A 160 7.29 12.23 -10.34
C GLN A 160 6.45 10.99 -10.05
N ASP A 161 6.11 10.21 -11.09
CA ASP A 161 5.31 8.99 -10.88
C ASP A 161 5.99 8.00 -9.90
N LYS A 162 7.30 7.75 -10.10
CA LYS A 162 8.12 6.93 -9.19
C LYS A 162 8.18 7.41 -7.73
N ASP A 163 7.76 8.64 -7.45
CA ASP A 163 7.72 9.20 -6.10
C ASP A 163 6.40 8.97 -5.38
N ARG A 164 5.38 8.50 -6.07
CA ARG A 164 4.07 8.34 -5.46
C ARG A 164 4.12 7.24 -4.41
N VAL A 165 3.54 7.51 -3.25
CA VAL A 165 3.48 6.55 -2.13
C VAL A 165 2.03 6.19 -1.88
N PHE A 166 1.76 4.93 -1.56
CA PHE A 166 0.41 4.41 -1.37
C PHE A 166 0.27 3.70 -0.02
N ALA A 167 -0.88 3.87 0.60
CA ALA A 167 -1.46 2.90 1.54
C ALA A 167 -2.45 2.02 0.78
N TYR A 168 -2.84 0.89 1.36
CA TYR A 168 -3.75 -0.05 0.72
C TYR A 168 -4.93 -0.35 1.63
N GLY A 169 -6.13 -0.03 1.15
CA GLY A 169 -7.38 -0.45 1.76
C GLY A 169 -7.81 -1.79 1.19
N LEU A 170 -8.16 -2.75 2.06
CA LEU A 170 -8.73 -4.04 1.72
C LEU A 170 -10.17 -4.09 2.23
N GLU A 171 -11.11 -4.24 1.32
CA GLU A 171 -12.54 -4.30 1.63
C GLU A 171 -13.10 -5.70 1.34
N PRO A 172 -13.79 -6.36 2.29
CA PRO A 172 -14.40 -7.67 2.06
C PRO A 172 -15.41 -7.63 0.91
N LEU A 173 -15.30 -8.56 -0.04
CA LEU A 173 -16.20 -8.66 -1.19
C LEU A 173 -17.53 -9.35 -0.84
N PHE A 174 -17.48 -10.39 0.00
CA PHE A 174 -18.61 -11.28 0.23
C PHE A 174 -18.94 -11.46 1.71
N GLN A 175 -17.94 -11.56 2.58
CA GLN A 175 -18.13 -11.78 4.01
C GLN A 175 -18.49 -10.47 4.72
N LYS A 176 -19.79 -10.17 4.82
CA LYS A 176 -20.31 -8.91 5.39
C LYS A 176 -19.91 -8.63 6.84
N ARG A 177 -19.47 -9.63 7.60
CA ARG A 177 -19.05 -9.48 9.00
C ARG A 177 -17.53 -9.38 9.17
N ALA A 178 -16.78 -9.55 8.08
CA ALA A 178 -15.34 -9.46 8.09
C ALA A 178 -14.87 -8.02 8.31
N GLU A 179 -13.76 -7.84 9.03
CA GLU A 179 -13.15 -6.52 9.18
C GLU A 179 -12.46 -6.11 7.88
N SER A 180 -12.51 -4.82 7.58
CA SER A 180 -11.67 -4.23 6.52
C SER A 180 -10.24 -4.05 7.04
N HIS A 181 -9.25 -4.02 6.15
CA HIS A 181 -7.87 -3.74 6.52
C HIS A 181 -7.36 -2.44 5.89
N LEU A 182 -6.65 -1.62 6.66
CA LEU A 182 -5.84 -0.53 6.12
C LEU A 182 -4.36 -0.83 6.38
N ILE A 183 -3.59 -0.92 5.31
CA ILE A 183 -2.18 -1.29 5.37
C ILE A 183 -1.34 -0.08 4.96
N PHE A 184 -0.52 0.41 5.88
CA PHE A 184 0.51 1.39 5.57
C PHE A 184 1.82 0.67 5.22
N MET A 185 2.31 0.90 4.00
CA MET A 185 3.59 0.36 3.56
C MET A 185 4.75 1.04 4.29
N GLY A 186 5.73 0.24 4.72
CA GLY A 186 7.00 0.73 5.22
C GLY A 186 7.86 1.38 4.14
N THR A 187 9.03 1.88 4.52
CA THR A 187 10.00 2.42 3.56
C THR A 187 10.43 1.32 2.59
N THR A 188 10.31 1.60 1.30
CA THR A 188 10.66 0.64 0.25
C THR A 188 12.17 0.61 -0.02
N TYR A 189 12.59 -0.19 -0.99
CA TYR A 189 13.99 -0.29 -1.44
C TYR A 189 14.31 0.73 -2.54
N PRO A 190 15.58 0.99 -2.89
CA PRO A 190 15.95 2.06 -3.83
C PRO A 190 15.25 2.02 -5.20
N ALA A 191 15.00 0.84 -5.75
CA ALA A 191 14.24 0.66 -6.99
C ALA A 191 12.70 0.66 -6.81
N GLY A 192 12.23 0.70 -5.57
CA GLY A 192 10.81 0.71 -5.20
C GLY A 192 10.17 2.09 -5.36
N GLN A 193 8.88 2.10 -5.67
CA GLN A 193 8.11 3.31 -5.85
C GLN A 193 7.87 4.03 -4.51
N GLY A 194 8.15 5.33 -4.49
CA GLY A 194 7.99 6.16 -3.30
C GLY A 194 9.21 6.25 -2.40
N PHE A 195 10.33 5.60 -2.75
CA PHE A 195 11.53 5.52 -1.92
C PHE A 195 12.02 6.88 -1.41
N VAL A 196 12.23 7.86 -2.30
CA VAL A 196 12.78 9.17 -1.94
C VAL A 196 11.84 9.93 -0.99
N PRO A 197 10.53 10.09 -1.27
CA PRO A 197 9.61 10.70 -0.31
C PRO A 197 9.52 9.98 1.03
N GLN A 198 9.62 8.66 1.06
CA GLN A 198 9.64 7.89 2.31
C GLN A 198 10.88 8.20 3.15
N ILE A 199 12.08 8.15 2.57
CA ILE A 199 13.33 8.53 3.25
C ILE A 199 13.29 9.99 3.75
N ASN A 200 12.73 10.89 2.94
CA ASN A 200 12.54 12.29 3.34
C ASN A 200 11.64 12.41 4.58
N THR A 201 10.51 11.70 4.61
CA THR A 201 9.59 11.80 5.75
C THR A 201 10.07 11.02 6.98
N ASP A 202 10.90 10.00 6.80
CA ASP A 202 11.58 9.30 7.90
C ASP A 202 12.52 10.24 8.61
N SER A 203 13.31 10.98 7.82
CA SER A 203 14.41 11.79 8.32
C SER A 203 13.98 13.16 8.80
N LYS A 204 12.72 13.57 8.63
CA LYS A 204 12.30 14.93 9.01
C LYS A 204 12.31 15.11 10.53
N GLY A 205 13.25 15.92 11.02
CA GLY A 205 13.43 16.17 12.46
C GLY A 205 12.29 16.98 13.08
N PHE A 206 12.21 16.93 14.42
CA PHE A 206 11.23 17.67 15.25
C PHE A 206 9.75 17.36 14.97
N GLU A 207 9.47 16.24 14.32
CA GLU A 207 8.11 15.71 14.17
C GLU A 207 8.10 14.18 14.15
N THR A 208 6.94 13.56 14.34
CA THR A 208 6.81 12.10 14.22
C THR A 208 7.22 11.66 12.81
N VAL A 209 7.96 10.54 12.72
CA VAL A 209 8.25 9.85 11.45
C VAL A 209 6.97 9.71 10.61
N GLY A 210 7.04 10.04 9.33
CA GLY A 210 5.90 9.91 8.42
C GLY A 210 4.86 11.04 8.50
N LYS A 211 4.96 12.00 9.45
CA LYS A 211 3.91 13.00 9.66
C LYS A 211 3.58 13.82 8.42
N SER A 212 4.58 14.26 7.64
CA SER A 212 4.31 15.01 6.41
C SER A 212 3.58 14.18 5.36
N LEU A 213 3.95 12.90 5.23
CA LEU A 213 3.32 11.97 4.31
C LEU A 213 1.87 11.66 4.72
N TYR A 214 1.65 11.36 6.02
CA TYR A 214 0.32 11.17 6.58
C TYR A 214 -0.59 12.37 6.29
N ARG A 215 -0.11 13.59 6.56
CA ARG A 215 -0.88 14.83 6.35
C ARG A 215 -1.33 15.00 4.91
N THR A 216 -0.50 14.61 3.94
CA THR A 216 -0.82 14.73 2.52
C THR A 216 -1.83 13.67 2.06
N GLY A 217 -1.76 12.45 2.60
CA GLY A 217 -2.73 11.39 2.34
C GLY A 217 -4.02 11.45 3.15
N ARG A 218 -4.03 12.19 4.26
CA ARG A 218 -5.07 12.15 5.31
C ARG A 218 -6.50 12.19 4.79
N ALA A 219 -6.81 13.13 3.90
CA ALA A 219 -8.17 13.28 3.37
C ALA A 219 -8.64 12.03 2.60
N ARG A 220 -7.76 11.42 1.78
CA ARG A 220 -8.07 10.22 1.00
C ARG A 220 -8.17 8.98 1.88
N ILE A 221 -7.35 8.89 2.92
CA ILE A 221 -7.47 7.84 3.95
C ILE A 221 -8.83 7.94 4.65
N GLN A 222 -9.20 9.14 5.12
CA GLN A 222 -10.48 9.35 5.81
C GLN A 222 -11.69 9.14 4.88
N GLU A 223 -11.58 9.51 3.61
CA GLU A 223 -12.59 9.21 2.58
C GLU A 223 -12.79 7.70 2.43
N TRP A 224 -11.71 6.90 2.44
CA TRP A 224 -11.81 5.44 2.35
C TRP A 224 -12.35 4.83 3.66
N LEU A 225 -11.86 5.27 4.82
CA LEU A 225 -12.29 4.77 6.13
C LEU A 225 -13.77 5.02 6.40
N SER A 226 -14.28 6.21 6.05
CA SER A 226 -15.70 6.56 6.26
C SER A 226 -16.67 5.78 5.37
N ARG A 227 -16.17 5.08 4.35
CA ARG A 227 -16.98 4.20 3.49
C ARG A 227 -17.17 2.80 4.05
N GLN A 228 -16.33 2.37 4.98
CA GLN A 228 -16.38 1.02 5.51
C GLN A 228 -17.60 0.84 6.41
N GLU A 229 -18.27 -0.31 6.30
CA GLU A 229 -19.42 -0.66 7.14
C GLU A 229 -18.99 -1.36 8.44
N ASN A 230 -17.90 -2.12 8.38
CA ASN A 230 -17.33 -2.85 9.51
C ASN A 230 -16.18 -2.09 10.17
N SER A 231 -15.74 -2.59 11.33
CA SER A 231 -14.51 -2.14 11.95
C SER A 231 -13.31 -2.36 11.03
N ILE A 232 -12.31 -1.49 11.18
CA ILE A 232 -11.09 -1.54 10.40
C ILE A 232 -9.92 -1.94 11.28
N HIS A 233 -9.21 -2.99 10.88
CA HIS A 233 -7.89 -3.32 11.42
C HIS A 233 -6.81 -2.57 10.61
N VAL A 234 -5.99 -1.79 11.30
CA VAL A 234 -4.90 -1.01 10.71
C VAL A 234 -3.57 -1.68 11.02
N CYS A 235 -2.71 -1.86 10.03
CA CYS A 235 -1.37 -2.36 10.28
C CYS A 235 -0.30 -1.70 9.41
N GLY A 236 0.95 -1.73 9.88
CA GLY A 236 2.10 -1.27 9.11
C GLY A 236 3.42 -1.61 9.78
N VAL A 237 4.49 -1.67 8.97
CA VAL A 237 5.86 -1.95 9.43
C VAL A 237 6.74 -0.71 9.26
N SER A 238 7.69 -0.46 10.17
CA SER A 238 8.65 0.64 10.06
C SER A 238 7.96 2.00 9.94
N LEU A 239 8.27 2.81 8.92
CA LEU A 239 7.50 4.02 8.55
C LEU A 239 5.99 3.76 8.49
N GLY A 240 5.58 2.63 7.91
CA GLY A 240 4.17 2.24 7.83
C GLY A 240 3.55 2.06 9.22
N GLY A 241 4.31 1.48 10.15
CA GLY A 241 3.90 1.38 11.55
C GLY A 241 3.75 2.76 12.20
N SER A 242 4.68 3.70 11.96
CA SER A 242 4.55 5.08 12.44
C SER A 242 3.33 5.81 11.85
N LEU A 243 2.97 5.55 10.58
CA LEU A 243 1.75 6.07 9.95
C LEU A 243 0.48 5.46 10.59
N SER A 244 0.51 4.18 10.93
CA SER A 244 -0.58 3.52 11.69
C SER A 244 -0.78 4.17 13.06
N LEU A 245 0.32 4.47 13.78
CA LEU A 245 0.27 5.19 15.06
C LEU A 245 -0.26 6.62 14.92
N LEU A 246 0.13 7.33 13.86
CA LEU A 246 -0.40 8.65 13.54
C LEU A 246 -1.91 8.62 13.25
N LEU A 247 -2.39 7.59 12.55
CA LEU A 247 -3.82 7.41 12.31
C LEU A 247 -4.57 7.13 13.62
N ALA A 248 -4.02 6.30 14.50
CA ALA A 248 -4.64 5.95 15.77
C ALA A 248 -4.92 7.19 16.65
N ILE A 249 -4.06 8.21 16.60
CA ILE A 249 -4.21 9.44 17.38
C ILE A 249 -5.01 10.55 16.69
N ASP A 250 -5.20 10.51 15.36
CA ASP A 250 -5.74 11.62 14.57
C ASP A 250 -7.26 11.82 14.68
N GLN A 251 -8.03 10.78 15.05
CA GLN A 251 -9.49 10.78 15.12
C GLN A 251 -10.21 10.99 13.76
N GLY A 252 -11.35 10.31 13.60
CA GLY A 252 -12.33 10.59 12.55
C GLY A 252 -13.64 9.86 12.80
N ASN A 253 -14.61 10.02 11.89
CA ASN A 253 -15.90 9.35 11.99
C ASN A 253 -15.85 7.95 11.35
N TYR A 254 -15.07 7.06 11.97
CA TYR A 254 -14.91 5.66 11.56
C TYR A 254 -14.49 4.83 12.79
N LYS A 255 -14.71 3.51 12.73
CA LYS A 255 -14.38 2.60 13.84
C LYS A 255 -13.15 1.77 13.52
N LEU A 256 -12.07 2.00 14.27
CA LEU A 256 -10.88 1.16 14.23
C LEU A 256 -11.02 0.06 15.29
N SER A 257 -10.89 -1.21 14.91
CA SER A 257 -10.88 -2.33 15.87
C SER A 257 -9.54 -2.42 16.59
N ARG A 258 -8.47 -2.39 15.81
CA ARG A 258 -7.10 -2.62 16.26
C ARG A 258 -6.09 -1.91 15.36
N VAL A 259 -4.99 -1.45 15.93
CA VAL A 259 -3.84 -0.91 15.22
C VAL A 259 -2.60 -1.70 15.59
N ASP A 260 -2.04 -2.47 14.68
CA ASP A 260 -0.79 -3.22 14.86
C ASP A 260 0.37 -2.50 14.16
N ALA A 261 1.36 -2.05 14.93
CA ALA A 261 2.56 -1.41 14.41
C ALA A 261 3.78 -2.31 14.64
N LEU A 262 4.32 -2.85 13.54
CA LEU A 262 5.52 -3.69 13.56
C LEU A 262 6.76 -2.81 13.41
N ASN A 263 7.68 -2.92 14.36
CA ASN A 263 8.94 -2.19 14.38
C ASN A 263 8.84 -0.68 14.04
N PRO A 264 7.87 0.08 14.56
CA PRO A 264 7.69 1.48 14.20
C PRO A 264 8.68 2.38 14.93
N ALA A 265 9.01 3.53 14.34
CA ALA A 265 9.47 4.65 15.16
C ALA A 265 8.28 5.20 15.97
N GLY A 266 8.50 5.47 17.26
CA GLY A 266 7.49 6.06 18.13
C GLY A 266 7.14 7.50 17.78
N LEU A 267 6.13 8.05 18.47
CA LEU A 267 5.71 9.44 18.28
C LEU A 267 6.84 10.40 18.67
N HIS A 268 6.85 11.60 18.09
CA HIS A 268 7.74 12.67 18.54
C HIS A 268 7.13 13.40 19.74
N ASP A 269 7.96 13.61 20.76
CA ASP A 269 7.62 14.39 21.94
C ASP A 269 7.83 15.88 21.65
N ALA A 270 6.82 16.50 21.02
CA ALA A 270 6.87 17.90 20.65
C ALA A 270 6.46 18.79 21.83
N TRP A 271 7.14 19.93 22.00
CA TRP A 271 6.76 20.94 23.02
C TRP A 271 5.31 21.42 22.89
N SER A 272 4.75 21.41 21.68
CA SER A 272 3.35 21.67 21.42
C SER A 272 2.66 20.42 20.88
N LYS A 273 1.52 20.08 21.48
CA LYS A 273 0.70 18.96 21.04
C LYS A 273 0.28 19.17 19.59
N SER A 274 0.49 18.14 18.77
CA SER A 274 0.08 18.17 17.36
C SER A 274 -1.44 18.38 17.28
N ARG A 275 -1.91 19.21 16.34
CA ARG A 275 -3.36 19.35 16.04
C ARG A 275 -4.03 18.06 15.54
N TYR A 276 -3.22 17.04 15.25
CA TYR A 276 -3.62 15.71 14.81
C TYR A 276 -3.39 14.67 15.92
N ASP A 277 -3.14 15.09 17.14
CA ASP A 277 -3.06 14.21 18.30
C ASP A 277 -4.28 14.49 19.16
N ASN A 278 -5.33 13.71 18.95
CA ASN A 278 -6.60 13.78 19.67
C ASN A 278 -6.74 12.65 20.68
N TRP A 279 -5.67 11.89 20.95
CA TRP A 279 -5.72 10.63 21.71
C TRP A 279 -6.39 10.78 23.08
N ASP A 280 -6.05 11.83 23.83
CA ASP A 280 -6.58 12.04 25.18
C ASP A 280 -8.05 12.48 25.19
N SER A 281 -8.57 12.95 24.06
CA SER A 281 -9.98 13.34 23.90
C SER A 281 -10.84 12.27 23.22
N LEU A 282 -10.26 11.12 22.86
CA LEU A 282 -11.02 10.02 22.28
C LEU A 282 -11.84 9.32 23.37
N ASN A 283 -13.16 9.25 23.16
CA ASN A 283 -14.06 8.46 23.99
C ASN A 283 -13.85 6.96 23.74
N ASP A 284 -13.80 6.58 22.46
CA ASP A 284 -13.60 5.20 22.01
C ASP A 284 -12.21 5.08 21.35
N LYS A 285 -11.26 4.55 22.12
CA LYS A 285 -9.88 4.34 21.64
C LYS A 285 -9.75 2.95 21.01
N PRO A 286 -9.12 2.82 19.82
CA PRO A 286 -8.75 1.51 19.32
C PRO A 286 -7.69 0.88 20.23
N ARG A 287 -7.63 -0.46 20.25
CA ARG A 287 -6.46 -1.15 20.82
C ARG A 287 -5.26 -0.90 19.92
N VAL A 288 -4.20 -0.33 20.46
CA VAL A 288 -2.93 -0.12 19.74
C VAL A 288 -1.90 -1.08 20.28
N VAL A 289 -1.29 -1.86 19.39
CA VAL A 289 -0.28 -2.86 19.74
C VAL A 289 1.00 -2.57 18.96
N VAL A 290 2.10 -2.42 19.69
CA VAL A 290 3.43 -2.17 19.12
C VAL A 290 4.29 -3.40 19.33
N GLN A 291 4.79 -3.97 18.24
CA GLN A 291 5.73 -5.08 18.25
C GLN A 291 7.15 -4.55 18.04
N LYS A 292 8.01 -4.70 19.04
CA LYS A 292 9.44 -4.39 18.96
C LYS A 292 10.18 -5.72 18.84
N GLN A 293 10.63 -6.08 17.66
CA GLN A 293 11.29 -7.36 17.42
C GLN A 293 12.77 -7.31 17.77
N GLY A 294 13.25 -8.32 18.51
CA GLY A 294 14.67 -8.53 18.81
C GLY A 294 15.37 -7.25 19.25
N ASP A 295 16.45 -6.90 18.57
CA ASP A 295 17.21 -5.66 18.80
C ASP A 295 17.00 -4.63 17.68
N ASP A 296 15.80 -4.58 17.08
CA ASP A 296 15.46 -3.62 16.02
C ASP A 296 15.86 -2.18 16.39
N PRO A 297 16.70 -1.51 15.57
CA PRO A 297 17.17 -0.17 15.89
C PRO A 297 16.12 0.92 15.71
N VAL A 298 15.09 0.70 14.89
CA VAL A 298 14.09 1.73 14.56
C VAL A 298 13.16 1.98 15.75
N SER A 299 12.68 0.91 16.38
CA SER A 299 11.77 0.97 17.52
C SER A 299 12.43 1.43 18.81
N ALA A 300 13.73 1.72 18.78
CA ALA A 300 14.44 2.38 19.86
C ALA A 300 14.08 3.89 19.96
N PHE A 301 13.46 4.49 18.95
CA PHE A 301 13.19 5.92 18.91
C PHE A 301 11.73 6.29 19.15
N GLY A 302 11.51 7.51 19.62
CA GLY A 302 10.18 8.08 19.86
C GLY A 302 9.57 7.66 21.20
N ILE A 303 8.31 8.07 21.39
CA ILE A 303 7.51 7.81 22.59
C ILE A 303 6.22 7.07 22.26
N TRP A 304 5.73 6.33 23.26
CA TRP A 304 4.46 5.59 23.23
C TRP A 304 3.40 6.30 24.08
N LYS A 305 2.11 6.15 23.73
CA LYS A 305 1.03 6.53 24.65
C LYS A 305 0.93 5.49 25.77
N THR A 306 0.48 5.93 26.94
CA THR A 306 0.51 5.16 28.20
C THR A 306 -0.40 3.93 28.19
N ASP A 307 -1.47 3.97 27.42
CA ASP A 307 -2.49 2.93 27.28
C ASP A 307 -2.29 2.02 26.07
N TRP A 308 -1.16 2.13 25.36
CA TRP A 308 -0.79 1.22 24.27
C TRP A 308 -0.17 -0.09 24.80
N ASP A 309 -0.42 -1.19 24.11
CA ASP A 309 0.20 -2.47 24.41
C ASP A 309 1.54 -2.55 23.68
N ILE A 310 2.65 -2.57 24.42
CA ILE A 310 3.99 -2.63 23.83
C ILE A 310 4.58 -4.00 24.14
N PHE A 311 4.90 -4.79 23.12
CA PHE A 311 5.55 -6.09 23.27
C PHE A 311 6.98 -6.04 22.74
N HIS A 312 7.93 -6.54 23.54
CA HIS A 312 9.21 -7.01 23.04
C HIS A 312 9.05 -8.43 22.56
N VAL A 313 9.26 -8.64 21.26
CA VAL A 313 9.14 -9.94 20.62
C VAL A 313 10.53 -10.55 20.52
N ILE A 314 10.80 -11.57 21.33
CA ILE A 314 12.10 -12.23 21.42
C ILE A 314 12.01 -13.55 20.64
N PRO A 315 12.67 -13.65 19.48
CA PRO A 315 12.65 -14.87 18.67
C PRO A 315 13.50 -16.00 19.29
N PRO A 316 13.25 -17.26 18.89
CA PRO A 316 14.19 -18.35 19.09
C PRO A 316 15.56 -18.03 18.46
N GLN A 317 16.65 -18.42 19.13
CA GLN A 317 18.01 -18.07 18.70
C GLN A 317 18.36 -18.56 17.28
N ASP A 318 17.86 -19.74 16.90
CA ASP A 318 18.09 -20.33 15.57
C ASP A 318 17.27 -19.66 14.45
N LYS A 319 16.27 -18.85 14.80
CA LYS A 319 15.41 -18.10 13.85
C LYS A 319 15.82 -16.64 13.71
N ARG A 320 16.67 -16.16 14.61
CA ARG A 320 17.11 -14.78 14.66
C ARG A 320 18.13 -14.49 13.56
N GLY A 321 18.00 -13.35 12.91
CA GLY A 321 19.00 -12.89 11.94
C GLY A 321 20.36 -12.58 12.59
N PRO A 322 21.44 -12.56 11.78
CA PRO A 322 22.82 -12.43 12.28
C PRO A 322 23.16 -11.00 12.72
N ILE A 323 22.33 -10.03 12.34
CA ILE A 323 22.47 -8.61 12.68
C ILE A 323 21.13 -8.05 13.13
N SER A 324 21.15 -7.04 14.00
CA SER A 324 19.95 -6.40 14.54
C SER A 324 19.02 -5.81 13.47
N PHE A 325 19.55 -5.43 12.30
CA PHE A 325 18.73 -4.94 11.20
C PHE A 325 17.83 -6.02 10.59
N CYS A 326 18.17 -7.31 10.71
CA CYS A 326 17.29 -8.39 10.27
C CYS A 326 16.01 -8.48 11.11
N ASP A 327 16.10 -8.14 12.40
CA ASP A 327 14.93 -8.07 13.28
C ASP A 327 13.93 -7.00 12.81
N HIS A 328 14.35 -6.05 11.97
CA HIS A 328 13.49 -5.00 11.44
C HIS A 328 12.38 -5.51 10.50
N PHE A 329 12.66 -6.55 9.71
CA PHE A 329 11.79 -6.99 8.61
C PHE A 329 11.36 -8.46 8.66
N LEU A 330 11.91 -9.26 9.58
CA LEU A 330 11.47 -10.64 9.77
C LEU A 330 10.15 -10.69 10.57
N ASN A 331 9.43 -11.80 10.45
CA ASN A 331 8.22 -12.04 11.22
C ASN A 331 8.46 -13.13 12.26
N TYR A 332 8.75 -12.73 13.50
CA TYR A 332 9.03 -13.67 14.57
C TYR A 332 7.79 -14.17 15.32
N ALA A 333 6.62 -13.57 15.08
CA ALA A 333 5.42 -13.94 15.82
C ALA A 333 4.93 -15.37 15.50
N GLY A 334 5.42 -15.98 14.42
CA GLY A 334 4.96 -17.29 13.96
C GLY A 334 5.56 -18.49 14.69
N PHE A 335 6.58 -18.32 15.54
CA PHE A 335 7.24 -19.46 16.18
C PHE A 335 6.66 -19.78 17.55
N ALA A 336 6.56 -21.07 17.86
CA ALA A 336 5.99 -21.54 19.12
C ALA A 336 6.78 -21.03 20.33
N ASP A 337 8.11 -20.92 20.19
CA ASP A 337 9.03 -20.53 21.24
C ASP A 337 9.32 -19.03 21.29
N THR A 338 8.65 -18.21 20.45
CA THR A 338 8.75 -16.76 20.55
C THR A 338 8.14 -16.28 21.87
N GLN A 339 8.91 -15.47 22.60
CA GLN A 339 8.46 -14.83 23.82
C GLN A 339 7.98 -13.41 23.52
N PHE A 340 6.87 -13.03 24.15
CA PHE A 340 6.26 -11.71 24.04
C PHE A 340 6.28 -11.08 25.43
N GLU A 341 7.26 -10.23 25.70
CA GLU A 341 7.38 -9.52 26.98
C GLU A 341 6.64 -8.18 26.91
N TYR A 342 5.71 -7.98 27.81
CA TYR A 342 4.97 -6.73 27.93
C TYR A 342 5.85 -5.63 28.55
N ILE A 343 5.91 -4.48 27.88
CA ILE A 343 6.64 -3.31 28.35
C ILE A 343 5.66 -2.20 28.70
N LYS A 344 5.76 -1.66 29.91
CA LYS A 344 5.05 -0.43 30.29
C LYS A 344 5.59 0.77 29.52
N ALA A 345 4.69 1.48 28.83
CA ALA A 345 5.03 2.62 27.98
C ALA A 345 5.80 3.71 28.73
N GLU A 346 5.41 4.07 29.97
CA GLU A 346 6.10 5.10 30.75
C GLU A 346 7.55 4.72 31.06
N GLN A 347 7.75 3.45 31.43
CA GLN A 347 9.08 2.92 31.73
C GLN A 347 9.96 2.94 30.47
N ASP A 348 9.44 2.49 29.32
CA ASP A 348 10.19 2.52 28.06
C ASP A 348 10.48 3.95 27.62
N ASN A 349 9.51 4.86 27.71
CA ASN A 349 9.68 6.28 27.36
C ASN A 349 10.76 6.95 28.21
N SER A 350 10.77 6.72 29.53
CA SER A 350 11.74 7.34 30.45
C SER A 350 13.19 6.96 30.14
N LYS A 351 13.44 5.71 29.72
CA LYS A 351 14.76 5.21 29.32
C LYS A 351 15.31 5.87 28.05
N ARG A 352 14.49 6.60 27.29
CA ARG A 352 14.80 7.06 25.92
C ARG A 352 14.96 8.56 25.79
N LEU A 353 14.69 9.34 26.85
CA LEU A 353 14.62 10.80 26.78
C LEU A 353 15.85 11.43 26.13
N ALA A 354 17.05 11.07 26.60
CA ALA A 354 18.31 11.60 26.06
C ALA A 354 18.51 11.22 24.59
N ARG A 355 18.28 9.94 24.23
CA ARG A 355 18.38 9.43 22.86
C ARG A 355 17.39 10.13 21.93
N ASN A 356 16.15 10.33 22.38
CA ASN A 356 15.10 10.97 21.61
C ASN A 356 15.40 12.45 21.34
N PHE A 357 16.00 13.14 22.30
CA PHE A 357 16.43 14.51 22.09
C PHE A 357 17.60 14.59 21.09
N TRP A 358 18.71 13.91 21.39
CA TRP A 358 19.94 14.05 20.61
C TRP A 358 19.88 13.41 19.22
N LEU A 359 19.37 12.18 19.11
CA LEU A 359 19.39 11.44 17.85
C LEU A 359 18.07 11.62 17.09
N TYR A 360 16.93 11.36 17.74
CA TYR A 360 15.62 11.38 17.06
C TYR A 360 15.15 12.79 16.70
N SER A 361 15.54 13.82 17.44
CA SER A 361 15.18 15.20 17.13
C SER A 361 16.31 15.92 16.40
N LEU A 362 17.46 16.12 17.06
CA LEU A 362 18.56 16.93 16.54
C LEU A 362 19.32 16.26 15.39
N GLY A 363 19.86 15.05 15.60
CA GLY A 363 20.64 14.33 14.59
C GLY A 363 19.85 14.06 13.32
N ARG A 364 18.60 13.60 13.49
CA ARG A 364 17.65 13.43 12.39
C ARG A 364 17.36 14.75 11.65
N GLY A 365 17.12 15.83 12.38
CA GLY A 365 16.94 17.17 11.80
C GLY A 365 18.16 17.62 10.99
N LEU A 366 19.37 17.42 11.51
CA LEU A 366 20.61 17.75 10.82
C LEU A 366 20.74 17.01 9.48
N ILE A 367 20.49 15.69 9.47
CA ILE A 367 20.50 14.90 8.23
C ILE A 367 19.50 15.46 7.21
N TYR A 368 18.28 15.75 7.65
CA TYR A 368 17.22 16.20 6.76
C TYR A 368 17.45 17.61 6.20
N TYR A 369 17.81 18.58 7.04
CA TYR A 369 17.97 19.96 6.59
C TYR A 369 19.29 20.19 5.87
N CYS A 370 20.37 19.49 6.23
CA CYS A 370 21.68 19.69 5.59
C CYS A 370 21.86 18.85 4.31
N PHE A 371 21.24 17.67 4.19
CA PHE A 371 21.48 16.77 3.05
C PHE A 371 20.22 16.51 2.22
N LEU A 372 19.13 16.07 2.84
CA LEU A 372 17.95 15.61 2.09
C LEU A 372 17.13 16.74 1.49
N THR A 373 17.01 17.87 2.19
CA THR A 373 16.29 19.05 1.69
C THR A 373 17.00 19.65 0.47
N PRO A 374 18.32 19.95 0.51
CA PRO A 374 19.04 20.39 -0.70
C PRO A 374 18.98 19.37 -1.83
N TYR A 375 19.11 18.08 -1.53
CA TYR A 375 19.02 17.04 -2.54
C TYR A 375 17.64 17.04 -3.23
N THR A 376 16.57 17.06 -2.45
CA THR A 376 15.19 16.93 -2.93
C THR A 376 14.72 18.15 -3.72
N TYR A 377 15.07 19.35 -3.27
CA TYR A 377 14.52 20.59 -3.83
C TYR A 377 15.47 21.32 -4.77
N LEU A 378 16.78 21.01 -4.78
CA LEU A 378 17.76 21.64 -5.67
C LEU A 378 18.39 20.62 -6.62
N VAL A 379 19.11 19.63 -6.07
CA VAL A 379 19.93 18.70 -6.88
C VAL A 379 19.06 17.85 -7.80
N ARG A 380 18.01 17.25 -7.25
CA ARG A 380 17.16 16.31 -7.98
C ARG A 380 16.36 16.97 -9.11
N PRO A 381 15.68 18.12 -8.93
CA PRO A 381 15.06 18.85 -10.03
C PRO A 381 16.05 19.23 -11.13
N LEU A 382 17.27 19.63 -10.78
CA LEU A 382 18.34 19.91 -11.75
C LEU A 382 18.73 18.65 -12.53
N ILE A 383 18.98 17.52 -11.85
CA ILE A 383 19.27 16.24 -12.51
C ILE A 383 18.16 15.87 -13.50
N ASN A 384 16.90 15.98 -13.07
CA ASN A 384 15.75 15.67 -13.91
C ASN A 384 15.63 16.60 -15.13
N LEU A 385 15.86 17.90 -14.94
CA LEU A 385 15.83 18.89 -16.00
C LEU A 385 16.92 18.60 -17.05
N VAL A 386 18.13 18.28 -16.57
CA VAL A 386 19.29 17.94 -17.41
C VAL A 386 19.05 16.63 -18.15
N SER A 387 18.62 15.57 -17.46
CA SER A 387 18.40 14.24 -18.05
C SER A 387 17.32 14.23 -19.13
N HIS A 388 16.32 15.10 -19.04
CA HIS A 388 15.24 15.22 -20.03
C HIS A 388 15.55 16.21 -21.16
N ASN A 389 16.65 16.97 -21.05
CA ASN A 389 17.01 17.99 -22.03
C ASN A 389 18.46 17.79 -22.47
N TRP A 390 18.65 16.99 -23.53
CA TRP A 390 19.98 16.66 -24.06
C TRP A 390 20.77 17.91 -24.46
N LEU A 391 20.07 18.97 -24.92
CA LEU A 391 20.69 20.26 -25.21
C LEU A 391 21.23 20.90 -23.94
N LEU A 392 20.42 20.99 -22.88
CA LEU A 392 20.89 21.52 -21.58
C LEU A 392 22.07 20.70 -21.03
N SER A 393 22.04 19.38 -21.17
CA SER A 393 23.16 18.50 -20.82
C SER A 393 24.43 18.85 -21.59
N ALA A 394 24.32 19.04 -22.90
CA ALA A 394 25.44 19.46 -23.75
C ALA A 394 25.98 20.85 -23.36
N HIS A 395 25.10 21.77 -22.97
CA HIS A 395 25.48 23.11 -22.52
C HIS A 395 26.22 23.07 -21.17
N ILE A 396 25.76 22.25 -20.22
CA ILE A 396 26.44 22.05 -18.93
C ILE A 396 27.79 21.37 -19.13
N ALA A 397 27.87 20.34 -19.97
CA ALA A 397 29.15 19.70 -20.30
C ALA A 397 30.13 20.71 -20.93
N THR A 398 29.65 21.54 -21.86
CA THR A 398 30.44 22.60 -22.49
C THR A 398 30.91 23.63 -21.46
N PHE A 399 30.04 24.03 -20.52
CA PHE A 399 30.39 24.92 -19.42
C PHE A 399 31.45 24.31 -18.50
N CYS A 400 31.30 23.03 -18.10
CA CYS A 400 32.27 22.34 -17.25
C CYS A 400 33.63 22.18 -17.94
N ILE A 401 33.64 21.87 -19.24
CA ILE A 401 34.87 21.81 -20.06
C ILE A 401 35.52 23.19 -20.14
N ALA A 402 34.75 24.25 -20.43
CA ALA A 402 35.26 25.62 -20.49
C ALA A 402 35.81 26.09 -19.13
N ALA A 403 35.12 25.79 -18.02
CA ALA A 403 35.58 26.07 -16.66
C ALA A 403 36.89 25.34 -16.36
N GLY A 404 36.99 24.05 -16.70
CA GLY A 404 38.21 23.27 -16.53
C GLY A 404 39.39 23.80 -17.34
N LEU A 405 39.16 24.21 -18.59
CA LEU A 405 40.18 24.80 -19.46
C LEU A 405 40.63 26.19 -18.96
N THR A 406 39.74 26.99 -18.39
CA THR A 406 40.09 28.28 -17.77
C THR A 406 40.87 28.09 -16.46
N ILE A 407 40.49 27.14 -15.61
CA ILE A 407 41.25 26.80 -14.39
C ILE A 407 42.65 26.28 -14.75
N ALA A 408 42.79 25.51 -15.83
CA ALA A 408 44.06 25.05 -16.36
C ALA A 408 44.88 26.15 -17.08
N GLY A 409 44.37 27.38 -17.19
CA GLY A 409 45.05 28.51 -17.82
C GLY A 409 45.10 28.47 -19.35
N ILE A 410 44.36 27.57 -19.99
CA ILE A 410 44.37 27.35 -21.44
C ILE A 410 43.51 28.40 -22.17
N ILE A 411 42.45 28.92 -21.53
CA ILE A 411 41.54 29.90 -22.12
C ILE A 411 41.37 31.13 -21.19
N PRO A 412 41.41 32.38 -21.70
CA PRO A 412 41.19 33.59 -20.91
C PRO A 412 39.79 33.67 -20.27
N GLY A 413 39.68 34.19 -19.05
CA GLY A 413 38.42 34.27 -18.30
C GLY A 413 37.29 35.06 -18.98
N ILE A 414 37.62 36.03 -19.84
CA ILE A 414 36.63 36.78 -20.65
C ILE A 414 35.95 35.88 -21.69
N VAL A 415 36.67 34.92 -22.27
CA VAL A 415 36.12 33.95 -23.23
C VAL A 415 35.21 32.95 -22.51
N PHE A 416 35.55 32.55 -21.28
CA PHE A 416 34.68 31.75 -20.42
C PHE A 416 33.36 32.46 -20.08
N LEU A 417 33.40 33.76 -19.74
CA LEU A 417 32.19 34.55 -19.46
C LEU A 417 31.28 34.68 -20.70
N GLY A 418 31.86 34.83 -21.89
CA GLY A 418 31.11 34.84 -23.15
C GLY A 418 30.43 33.49 -23.46
N VAL A 419 31.14 32.38 -23.24
CA VAL A 419 30.60 31.02 -23.40
C VAL A 419 29.51 30.75 -22.35
N ALA A 420 29.74 31.08 -21.07
CA ALA A 420 28.77 30.90 -20.00
C ALA A 420 27.49 31.73 -20.21
N GLY A 421 27.62 32.99 -20.61
CA GLY A 421 26.49 33.88 -20.90
C GLY A 421 25.68 33.43 -22.12
N GLY A 422 26.36 33.00 -23.20
CA GLY A 422 25.70 32.47 -24.40
C GLY A 422 24.94 31.16 -24.13
N LEU A 423 25.52 30.25 -23.34
CA LEU A 423 24.90 28.98 -22.99
C LEU A 423 23.68 29.14 -22.06
N LEU A 424 23.70 30.11 -21.14
CA LEU A 424 22.56 30.43 -20.28
C LEU A 424 21.40 31.05 -21.08
N ALA A 425 21.68 31.97 -22.01
CA ALA A 425 20.66 32.58 -22.86
C ALA A 425 20.03 31.57 -23.83
N SER A 426 20.83 30.73 -24.49
CA SER A 426 20.33 29.70 -25.41
C SER A 426 19.52 28.60 -24.72
N SER A 427 19.93 28.20 -23.50
CA SER A 427 19.22 27.19 -22.72
C SER A 427 17.88 27.69 -22.16
N LEU A 428 17.78 28.95 -21.73
CA LEU A 428 16.52 29.59 -21.34
C LEU A 428 15.52 29.68 -22.50
N ILE A 429 15.98 30.05 -23.69
CA ILE A 429 15.14 30.13 -24.91
C ILE A 429 14.74 28.74 -25.41
N CYS A 430 15.63 27.76 -25.35
CA CYS A 430 15.33 26.41 -25.83
C CYS A 430 14.45 25.61 -24.85
N SER A 431 14.61 25.81 -23.53
CA SER A 431 13.76 25.18 -22.50
C SER A 431 12.31 25.68 -22.56
N THR A 432 12.10 26.98 -22.78
CA THR A 432 10.77 27.56 -23.00
C THR A 432 10.11 27.03 -24.28
N LEU A 433 10.86 26.90 -25.38
CA LEU A 433 10.34 26.38 -26.65
C LEU A 433 10.07 24.86 -26.63
N THR A 434 10.91 24.06 -25.97
CA THR A 434 10.70 22.60 -25.84
C THR A 434 9.54 22.27 -24.91
N PHE A 435 9.32 23.06 -23.85
CA PHE A 435 8.15 22.96 -22.97
C PHE A 435 6.84 23.21 -23.76
N MET A 436 6.80 24.25 -24.60
CA MET A 436 5.64 24.53 -25.46
C MET A 436 5.41 23.47 -26.56
N LYS A 437 6.46 22.79 -27.03
CA LYS A 437 6.35 21.74 -28.07
C LYS A 437 5.92 20.38 -27.50
N LYS A 438 6.34 20.04 -26.27
CA LYS A 438 6.02 18.76 -25.62
C LYS A 438 4.55 18.64 -25.19
N ASP A 439 3.86 19.76 -25.03
CA ASP A 439 2.39 19.79 -24.91
C ASP A 439 1.64 19.41 -26.21
N SER A 440 2.35 19.26 -27.34
CA SER A 440 1.70 19.10 -28.65
C SER A 440 1.96 17.78 -29.40
N LYS A 441 3.07 17.05 -29.19
CA LYS A 441 3.36 15.79 -29.94
C LYS A 441 4.25 14.78 -29.19
N GLU A 442 3.87 13.49 -29.33
CA GLU A 442 4.42 12.20 -28.83
C GLU A 442 3.98 11.78 -27.41
N SER A 443 3.27 10.66 -27.20
CA SER A 443 3.56 9.28 -27.65
C SER A 443 2.31 8.38 -27.72
N THR A 444 2.31 7.52 -28.73
CA THR A 444 1.32 6.48 -29.07
C THR A 444 1.17 5.39 -28.00
N THR A 445 -0.10 5.08 -27.70
CA THR A 445 -0.67 3.95 -26.93
C THR A 445 -0.25 3.68 -25.48
N LYS A 446 0.97 3.99 -25.01
CA LYS A 446 1.35 3.75 -23.60
C LYS A 446 0.88 4.81 -22.59
N ASN A 447 0.44 5.99 -23.06
CA ASN A 447 0.23 7.15 -22.19
C ASN A 447 -1.22 7.51 -21.87
N GLN A 448 -2.23 6.88 -22.47
CA GLN A 448 -3.62 7.34 -22.27
C GLN A 448 -4.13 7.18 -20.83
N TYR A 449 -3.54 6.26 -20.04
CA TYR A 449 -3.91 6.00 -18.65
C TYR A 449 -3.07 6.80 -17.64
N VAL A 450 -1.77 6.97 -17.92
CA VAL A 450 -0.91 7.90 -17.17
C VAL A 450 -1.38 9.35 -17.35
N GLU A 451 -1.86 9.71 -18.54
CA GLU A 451 -2.54 10.99 -18.82
C GLU A 451 -3.85 11.16 -18.04
N LYS A 452 -4.50 10.06 -17.63
CA LYS A 452 -5.67 10.07 -16.72
C LYS A 452 -5.30 10.10 -15.24
N GLY A 453 -4.01 10.22 -14.89
CA GLY A 453 -3.54 10.38 -13.51
C GLY A 453 -3.33 9.09 -12.72
N LEU A 454 -3.42 7.91 -13.35
CA LEU A 454 -3.06 6.64 -12.71
C LEU A 454 -1.55 6.53 -12.55
N ALA A 455 -1.12 5.82 -11.51
CA ALA A 455 0.30 5.55 -11.28
C ALA A 455 0.76 4.38 -12.14
N GLU A 456 2.02 4.39 -12.59
CA GLU A 456 2.56 3.34 -13.46
C GLU A 456 2.46 1.96 -12.81
N LEU A 457 2.67 1.83 -11.48
CA LEU A 457 2.51 0.56 -10.76
C LEU A 457 1.06 0.01 -10.73
N HIS A 458 0.08 0.85 -11.03
CA HIS A 458 -1.34 0.49 -11.05
C HIS A 458 -1.92 0.60 -12.46
N ASP A 459 -1.06 0.55 -13.49
CA ASP A 459 -1.52 0.47 -14.87
C ASP A 459 -2.25 -0.88 -15.10
N PRO A 460 -3.48 -0.87 -15.63
CA PRO A 460 -4.25 -2.09 -15.85
C PRO A 460 -3.61 -3.06 -16.85
N SER A 461 -2.69 -2.60 -17.71
CA SER A 461 -1.93 -3.43 -18.65
C SER A 461 -0.78 -4.22 -18.01
N LEU A 462 -0.48 -3.98 -16.73
CA LEU A 462 0.54 -4.75 -16.02
C LEU A 462 0.09 -6.21 -15.84
N PRO A 463 1.03 -7.18 -15.83
CA PRO A 463 0.72 -8.59 -15.65
C PRO A 463 -0.04 -8.87 -14.35
N ARG A 464 -1.13 -9.62 -14.48
CA ARG A 464 -1.98 -10.08 -13.37
C ARG A 464 -1.84 -11.58 -13.16
N ASN A 465 -2.05 -12.04 -11.94
CA ASN A 465 -2.22 -13.46 -11.62
C ASN A 465 -3.62 -13.92 -12.08
N PRO A 466 -3.74 -14.91 -12.99
CA PRO A 466 -5.04 -15.33 -13.51
C PRO A 466 -6.04 -15.78 -12.45
N SER A 467 -5.56 -16.38 -11.35
CA SER A 467 -6.40 -16.83 -10.23
C SER A 467 -6.84 -15.72 -9.28
N LEU A 468 -6.14 -14.59 -9.28
CA LEU A 468 -6.43 -13.43 -8.43
C LEU A 468 -7.20 -12.33 -9.19
N ASP A 469 -7.11 -12.31 -10.53
CA ASP A 469 -7.73 -11.30 -11.37
C ASP A 469 -9.25 -11.27 -11.20
N ILE A 470 -9.77 -10.13 -10.75
CA ILE A 470 -11.21 -9.93 -10.49
C ILE A 470 -12.02 -9.69 -11.76
N TYR A 471 -11.36 -9.48 -12.91
CA TYR A 471 -11.98 -9.32 -14.23
C TYR A 471 -11.99 -10.61 -15.05
N ASN A 472 -11.24 -11.64 -14.63
CA ASN A 472 -11.23 -12.92 -15.31
C ASN A 472 -12.60 -13.63 -15.18
N GLU A 473 -13.19 -14.02 -16.32
CA GLU A 473 -14.48 -14.70 -16.38
C GLU A 473 -14.42 -16.13 -15.82
N ASP A 474 -13.24 -16.75 -15.82
CA ASP A 474 -13.03 -18.07 -15.18
C ASP A 474 -13.16 -17.99 -13.64
N ASN A 475 -12.97 -16.78 -13.08
CA ASN A 475 -13.15 -16.49 -11.66
C ASN A 475 -14.55 -15.93 -11.35
N ALA A 476 -15.52 -16.06 -12.27
CA ALA A 476 -16.88 -15.58 -12.05
C ALA A 476 -17.54 -16.23 -10.83
N VAL A 477 -18.28 -15.43 -10.08
CA VAL A 477 -18.98 -15.80 -8.86
C VAL A 477 -20.49 -15.72 -9.07
N GLU A 478 -21.21 -16.49 -8.27
CA GLU A 478 -22.66 -16.35 -8.13
C GLU A 478 -22.96 -15.40 -6.96
N VAL A 479 -23.75 -14.38 -7.23
CA VAL A 479 -24.17 -13.39 -6.23
C VAL A 479 -25.67 -13.14 -6.36
N ASP A 480 -26.32 -13.11 -5.21
CA ASP A 480 -27.77 -12.95 -5.11
C ASP A 480 -28.14 -11.49 -4.98
N PHE A 481 -29.07 -11.05 -5.85
CA PHE A 481 -29.69 -9.74 -5.76
C PHE A 481 -31.20 -9.85 -5.81
N THR A 482 -31.89 -9.04 -5.01
CA THR A 482 -33.34 -8.89 -5.16
C THR A 482 -33.67 -8.13 -6.44
N TYR A 483 -34.87 -8.31 -6.99
CA TYR A 483 -35.33 -7.50 -8.12
C TYR A 483 -35.30 -6.00 -7.81
N GLN A 484 -35.57 -5.59 -6.56
CA GLN A 484 -35.43 -4.19 -6.15
C GLN A 484 -33.97 -3.70 -6.30
N GLN A 485 -32.99 -4.48 -5.84
CA GLN A 485 -31.58 -4.14 -6.00
C GLN A 485 -31.17 -4.10 -7.48
N ILE A 486 -31.66 -5.04 -8.28
CA ILE A 486 -31.44 -5.06 -9.73
C ILE A 486 -32.02 -3.80 -10.38
N HIS A 487 -33.24 -3.41 -10.01
CA HIS A 487 -33.89 -2.19 -10.47
C HIS A 487 -33.03 -0.96 -10.16
N THR A 488 -32.71 -0.73 -8.89
CA THR A 488 -31.89 0.40 -8.42
C THR A 488 -30.57 0.48 -9.17
N TYR A 489 -29.85 -0.63 -9.26
CA TYR A 489 -28.56 -0.68 -9.96
C TYR A 489 -28.70 -0.32 -11.44
N TYR A 490 -29.60 -0.99 -12.17
CA TYR A 490 -29.74 -0.75 -13.60
C TYR A 490 -30.36 0.61 -13.92
N GLN A 491 -31.20 1.18 -13.06
CA GLN A 491 -31.74 2.52 -13.25
C GLN A 491 -30.60 3.53 -13.29
N LEU A 492 -29.73 3.54 -12.28
CA LEU A 492 -28.55 4.41 -12.24
C LEU A 492 -27.62 4.17 -13.42
N MET A 493 -27.25 2.90 -13.67
CA MET A 493 -26.29 2.57 -14.71
C MET A 493 -26.78 2.87 -16.13
N ARG A 494 -28.09 2.85 -16.37
CA ARG A 494 -28.67 3.17 -17.67
C ARG A 494 -28.85 4.67 -17.85
N THR A 495 -29.21 5.40 -16.79
CA THR A 495 -29.19 6.87 -16.77
C THR A 495 -27.79 7.40 -17.05
N LEU A 496 -26.76 6.87 -16.39
CA LEU A 496 -25.35 7.23 -16.65
C LEU A 496 -24.91 6.95 -18.10
N LYS A 497 -25.54 5.99 -18.78
CA LYS A 497 -25.23 5.61 -20.17
C LYS A 497 -26.16 6.23 -21.20
N ASN A 498 -27.08 7.09 -20.77
CA ASN A 498 -28.14 7.65 -21.60
C ASN A 498 -28.92 6.57 -22.40
N LYS A 499 -29.39 5.53 -21.71
CA LYS A 499 -30.17 4.42 -22.31
C LYS A 499 -31.54 4.32 -21.64
N ASN A 500 -32.59 4.08 -22.43
CA ASN A 500 -33.93 3.71 -21.93
C ASN A 500 -33.83 2.57 -20.92
N PHE A 501 -34.60 2.57 -19.83
CA PHE A 501 -34.49 1.54 -18.79
C PHE A 501 -34.76 0.12 -19.36
N ILE A 502 -35.89 -0.07 -20.03
CA ILE A 502 -36.22 -1.31 -20.75
C ILE A 502 -35.55 -1.28 -22.14
N PRO A 503 -34.70 -2.27 -22.48
CA PRO A 503 -34.11 -2.38 -23.82
C PRO A 503 -35.15 -2.81 -24.86
N CYS A 504 -35.02 -2.33 -26.10
CA CYS A 504 -35.93 -2.71 -27.20
C CYS A 504 -35.68 -4.14 -27.70
N GLU A 505 -34.43 -4.63 -27.59
CA GLU A 505 -34.04 -5.95 -28.09
C GLU A 505 -34.24 -7.04 -27.04
N GLU A 506 -34.82 -8.16 -27.45
CA GLU A 506 -34.91 -9.39 -26.66
C GLU A 506 -33.62 -10.21 -26.79
N LYS A 507 -32.61 -9.80 -26.01
CA LYS A 507 -31.35 -10.53 -25.86
C LYS A 507 -31.31 -11.26 -24.54
N GLU A 508 -30.78 -12.48 -24.53
CA GLU A 508 -30.53 -13.23 -23.30
C GLU A 508 -29.68 -12.39 -22.33
N SER A 509 -30.01 -12.47 -21.04
CA SER A 509 -29.23 -11.79 -20.01
C SER A 509 -27.83 -12.39 -19.96
N LYS A 510 -26.81 -11.53 -19.96
CA LYS A 510 -25.41 -11.95 -19.80
C LYS A 510 -25.11 -12.56 -18.43
N HIS A 511 -26.02 -12.42 -17.46
CA HIS A 511 -25.76 -12.74 -16.05
C HIS A 511 -26.73 -13.76 -15.47
N VAL A 512 -27.85 -14.01 -16.16
CA VAL A 512 -28.91 -14.91 -15.68
C VAL A 512 -29.36 -15.77 -16.85
N LYS A 513 -29.14 -17.08 -16.76
CA LYS A 513 -29.44 -18.04 -17.83
C LYS A 513 -30.95 -18.18 -18.00
N GLY A 514 -31.43 -18.24 -19.25
CA GLY A 514 -32.83 -18.52 -19.55
C GLY A 514 -33.81 -17.36 -19.34
N ILE A 515 -33.34 -16.16 -19.00
CA ILE A 515 -34.16 -14.93 -18.96
C ILE A 515 -33.57 -13.88 -19.91
N THR A 516 -34.41 -13.19 -20.66
CA THR A 516 -33.96 -12.05 -21.46
C THR A 516 -33.68 -10.85 -20.56
N LYS A 517 -32.74 -9.99 -20.96
CA LYS A 517 -32.47 -8.75 -20.22
C LYS A 517 -33.70 -7.84 -20.13
N LYS A 518 -34.57 -7.89 -21.15
CA LYS A 518 -35.84 -7.15 -21.17
C LYS A 518 -36.77 -7.67 -20.07
N ALA A 519 -37.07 -8.97 -20.05
CA ALA A 519 -37.91 -9.60 -19.03
C ALA A 519 -37.36 -9.41 -17.60
N LEU A 520 -36.04 -9.50 -17.43
CA LEU A 520 -35.38 -9.25 -16.14
C LEU A 520 -35.66 -7.84 -15.61
N LEU A 521 -35.61 -6.82 -16.48
CA LEU A 521 -35.83 -5.43 -16.09
C LEU A 521 -37.32 -5.08 -15.99
N GLU A 522 -38.19 -5.73 -16.76
CA GLU A 522 -39.65 -5.60 -16.60
C GLU A 522 -40.11 -6.18 -15.26
N ASN A 523 -39.62 -7.37 -14.90
CA ASN A 523 -39.89 -7.97 -13.59
C ASN A 523 -39.35 -7.11 -12.45
N SER A 524 -38.21 -6.45 -12.64
CA SER A 524 -37.63 -5.57 -11.60
C SER A 524 -38.42 -4.29 -11.34
N GLN A 525 -39.30 -3.87 -12.27
CA GLN A 525 -40.21 -2.74 -12.05
C GLN A 525 -41.47 -3.13 -11.29
N ASN A 526 -41.82 -4.42 -11.24
CA ASN A 526 -43.05 -4.87 -10.62
C ASN A 526 -42.86 -4.96 -9.09
N PRO A 527 -43.59 -4.16 -8.29
CA PRO A 527 -43.45 -4.19 -6.83
C PRO A 527 -43.76 -5.56 -6.23
N LYS A 528 -44.58 -6.39 -6.88
CA LYS A 528 -44.88 -7.76 -6.43
C LYS A 528 -43.67 -8.68 -6.42
N TYR A 529 -42.65 -8.36 -7.21
CA TYR A 529 -41.44 -9.17 -7.31
C TYR A 529 -40.25 -8.54 -6.57
N ALA A 530 -40.42 -7.39 -5.89
CA ALA A 530 -39.33 -6.61 -5.32
C ALA A 530 -38.34 -7.44 -4.49
N ASP A 531 -38.85 -8.34 -3.65
CA ASP A 531 -38.08 -9.17 -2.72
C ASP A 531 -37.62 -10.52 -3.31
N VAL A 532 -38.04 -10.85 -4.54
CA VAL A 532 -37.62 -12.10 -5.20
C VAL A 532 -36.14 -12.00 -5.52
N VAL A 533 -35.38 -13.01 -5.05
CA VAL A 533 -33.94 -13.13 -5.22
C VAL A 533 -33.61 -13.79 -6.55
N ILE A 534 -32.67 -13.21 -7.27
CA ILE A 534 -32.14 -13.71 -8.53
C ILE A 534 -30.62 -13.86 -8.41
N SER A 535 -30.12 -15.07 -8.70
CA SER A 535 -28.69 -15.34 -8.74
C SER A 535 -28.08 -14.82 -10.05
N PHE A 536 -27.02 -14.03 -9.92
CA PHE A 536 -26.24 -13.47 -11.02
C PHE A 536 -24.88 -14.15 -11.09
N LYS A 537 -24.54 -14.72 -12.25
CA LYS A 537 -23.16 -15.13 -12.54
C LYS A 537 -22.40 -13.96 -13.16
N VAL A 538 -21.42 -13.42 -12.43
CA VAL A 538 -20.65 -12.22 -12.82
C VAL A 538 -19.19 -12.31 -12.36
N THR A 539 -18.29 -11.57 -13.02
CA THR A 539 -16.93 -11.39 -12.50
C THR A 539 -16.93 -10.73 -11.12
N LYS A 540 -15.92 -11.00 -10.30
CA LYS A 540 -15.77 -10.40 -8.95
C LYS A 540 -15.78 -8.87 -9.01
N ALA A 541 -15.12 -8.28 -10.01
CA ALA A 541 -15.12 -6.82 -10.22
C ALA A 541 -16.53 -6.27 -10.46
N LYS A 542 -17.36 -7.02 -11.18
CA LYS A 542 -18.75 -6.64 -11.47
C LYS A 542 -19.63 -6.79 -10.24
N ALA A 543 -19.48 -7.86 -9.46
CA ALA A 543 -20.16 -8.04 -8.18
C ALA A 543 -19.85 -6.87 -7.22
N ALA A 544 -18.55 -6.58 -7.03
CA ALA A 544 -18.08 -5.46 -6.20
C ALA A 544 -18.70 -4.13 -6.62
N HIS A 545 -18.64 -3.81 -7.92
CA HIS A 545 -19.23 -2.57 -8.44
C HIS A 545 -20.75 -2.52 -8.19
N MET A 546 -21.48 -3.63 -8.33
CA MET A 546 -22.91 -3.66 -8.04
C MET A 546 -23.19 -3.39 -6.56
N GLN A 547 -22.48 -4.06 -5.65
CA GLN A 547 -22.60 -3.88 -4.21
C GLN A 547 -22.25 -2.44 -3.78
N HIS A 548 -21.13 -1.88 -4.26
CA HIS A 548 -20.74 -0.49 -3.98
C HIS A 548 -21.78 0.51 -4.45
N THR A 549 -22.32 0.33 -5.66
CA THR A 549 -23.38 1.21 -6.18
C THR A 549 -24.60 1.17 -5.25
N LEU A 550 -25.01 -0.02 -4.79
CA LEU A 550 -26.14 -0.18 -3.89
C LEU A 550 -25.86 0.42 -2.50
N SER A 551 -24.66 0.24 -1.95
CA SER A 551 -24.26 0.86 -0.67
C SER A 551 -24.26 2.39 -0.76
N PHE A 552 -23.81 2.97 -1.88
CA PHE A 552 -23.91 4.43 -2.09
C PHE A 552 -25.34 4.93 -2.09
N VAL A 553 -26.27 4.20 -2.74
CA VAL A 553 -27.70 4.55 -2.72
C VAL A 553 -28.26 4.47 -1.30
N GLN A 554 -27.93 3.41 -0.56
CA GLN A 554 -28.40 3.24 0.81
C GLN A 554 -27.88 4.35 1.75
N LYS A 555 -26.63 4.79 1.57
CA LYS A 555 -26.00 5.81 2.43
C LYS A 555 -26.41 7.23 2.09
N LEU A 556 -26.55 7.56 0.81
CA LEU A 556 -26.79 8.94 0.35
C LEU A 556 -28.26 9.24 0.04
N GLY A 557 -29.06 8.21 -0.25
CA GLY A 557 -30.40 8.32 -0.81
C GLY A 557 -30.38 8.46 -2.34
N SER A 558 -31.43 7.97 -3.00
CA SER A 558 -31.55 7.94 -4.47
C SER A 558 -31.59 9.32 -5.12
N ASP A 559 -32.07 10.34 -4.39
CA ASP A 559 -32.28 11.70 -4.89
C ASP A 559 -31.09 12.64 -4.62
N ASN A 560 -30.00 12.11 -4.06
CA ASN A 560 -28.83 12.91 -3.70
C ASN A 560 -28.07 13.38 -4.95
N GLU A 561 -27.85 14.69 -5.08
CA GLU A 561 -27.16 15.30 -6.22
C GLU A 561 -25.73 14.76 -6.43
N GLN A 562 -25.06 14.33 -5.36
CA GLN A 562 -23.70 13.80 -5.42
C GLN A 562 -23.64 12.32 -5.83
N LEU A 563 -24.74 11.56 -5.71
CA LEU A 563 -24.77 10.13 -5.98
C LEU A 563 -24.33 9.82 -7.42
N LYS A 564 -24.81 10.60 -8.40
CA LYS A 564 -24.46 10.41 -9.80
C LYS A 564 -22.95 10.52 -10.04
N SER A 565 -22.31 11.54 -9.46
CA SER A 565 -20.87 11.77 -9.61
C SER A 565 -20.04 10.65 -8.96
N ILE A 566 -20.44 10.19 -7.78
CA ILE A 566 -19.76 9.11 -7.05
C ILE A 566 -19.87 7.78 -7.81
N VAL A 567 -21.07 7.43 -8.29
CA VAL A 567 -21.28 6.21 -9.08
C VAL A 567 -20.56 6.30 -10.42
N GLU A 568 -20.50 7.48 -11.06
CA GLU A 568 -19.73 7.69 -12.28
C GLU A 568 -18.22 7.47 -12.06
N LYS A 569 -17.67 8.00 -10.97
CA LYS A 569 -16.27 7.77 -10.57
C LYS A 569 -15.99 6.29 -10.35
N SER A 570 -16.85 5.60 -9.58
CA SER A 570 -16.76 4.15 -9.33
C SER A 570 -16.84 3.35 -10.64
N TYR A 571 -17.78 3.70 -11.52
CA TYR A 571 -17.93 3.05 -12.82
C TYR A 571 -16.74 3.28 -13.75
N SER A 572 -16.16 4.47 -13.72
CA SER A 572 -14.93 4.78 -14.47
C SER A 572 -13.77 3.88 -14.01
N SER A 573 -13.56 3.76 -12.69
CA SER A 573 -12.55 2.85 -12.12
C SER A 573 -12.79 1.39 -12.53
N TYR A 574 -14.03 0.91 -12.45
CA TYR A 574 -14.41 -0.44 -12.92
C TYR A 574 -14.15 -0.64 -14.42
N ARG A 575 -14.38 0.37 -15.25
CA ARG A 575 -14.10 0.27 -16.69
C ARG A 575 -12.63 0.20 -16.99
N ILE A 576 -11.80 0.96 -16.28
CA ILE A 576 -10.35 0.99 -16.49
C ILE A 576 -9.74 -0.40 -16.29
N GLY A 577 -10.18 -1.15 -15.28
CA GLY A 577 -9.64 -2.49 -15.03
C GLY A 577 -9.92 -3.54 -16.11
N LYS A 578 -10.84 -3.27 -17.04
CA LYS A 578 -11.13 -4.16 -18.19
C LYS A 578 -10.07 -4.11 -19.28
N TYR A 579 -9.22 -3.10 -19.27
CA TYR A 579 -8.16 -2.92 -20.26
C TYR A 579 -6.89 -3.61 -19.74
N ALA A 580 -6.91 -4.96 -19.72
CA ALA A 580 -5.76 -5.80 -19.42
C ALA A 580 -5.09 -6.25 -20.71
#